data_AF-A0A6C1B1P7-F1
#
_entry.id   AF-A0A6C1B1P7-F1
#
_cell.length_a   1.000
_cell.length_b   1.000
_cell.length_c   1.000
_cell.angle_alpha   90.00
_cell.angle_beta   90.00
_cell.angle_gamma   90.00
#
_symmetry.space_group_name_H-M   'P 1'
#
loop_
_entity.id
_entity.type
_entity.pdbx_description
1 polymer ?
#
loop_
_entity_poly.entity_id
_entity_poly.type
_entity_poly.pdbx_seq_one_letter_code
_entity_poly.pdbx_strand_id
1 'polypeptide(L)'
;MTRAQAWRWFAHALFLLACTPAFALDDPLKSARWDDMRQMFFADQPVQFDERVRVLAPLSAENPMEVPITVDAETLPDIAEVIVFADFNPIIKMLAFEPQGAVARLSFRVKLQQSTPVRAAARTKDGMWHVGGTWINTTGGGCSAPSVGSASPVWQTRLNEVSGRLWHHKDGTRIRVRIIHPMDTGLAERIPAFYIETLNIDRADGTPLMRIHSFEPVAENPLFTLDLPEALKDISSIRVEGRDNNGNLINAVVED
;
A
#
# COMPACT_ATOMS: atom_id res chain seq x y z
N MET A 1 12.78 -27.02 77.96
CA MET A 1 12.23 -25.73 77.49
C MET A 1 13.43 -24.82 77.34
N THR A 2 13.86 -24.33 76.17
CA THR A 2 13.18 -23.77 75.00
C THR A 2 14.07 -23.88 73.75
N ARG A 3 13.45 -24.08 72.58
CA ARG A 3 14.08 -24.20 71.26
C ARG A 3 14.60 -22.84 70.77
N ALA A 4 15.82 -22.76 70.24
CA ALA A 4 16.30 -21.61 69.48
C ALA A 4 16.10 -21.84 67.97
N GLN A 5 15.37 -20.92 67.35
CA GLN A 5 14.98 -20.90 65.94
C GLN A 5 16.14 -20.54 65.01
N ALA A 6 16.19 -21.23 63.87
CA ALA A 6 17.07 -20.96 62.75
C ALA A 6 16.58 -19.76 61.93
N TRP A 7 17.48 -18.84 61.58
CA TRP A 7 17.26 -17.86 60.51
C TRP A 7 18.01 -18.27 59.26
N ARG A 8 17.25 -18.65 58.22
CA ARG A 8 17.73 -18.82 56.85
C ARG A 8 17.66 -17.49 56.13
N TRP A 9 18.80 -17.01 55.65
CA TRP A 9 18.90 -15.83 54.80
C TRP A 9 18.39 -16.18 53.39
N PHE A 10 17.28 -15.57 52.95
CA PHE A 10 16.84 -15.60 51.56
C PHE A 10 17.50 -14.46 50.80
N ALA A 11 18.51 -14.77 49.98
CA ALA A 11 19.05 -13.83 49.00
C ALA A 11 18.03 -13.64 47.87
N HIS A 12 17.40 -12.47 47.79
CA HIS A 12 16.62 -12.07 46.62
C HIS A 12 17.58 -11.63 45.52
N ALA A 13 17.72 -12.45 44.48
CA ALA A 13 18.39 -12.04 43.25
C ALA A 13 17.45 -11.10 42.49
N LEU A 14 17.78 -9.80 42.52
CA LEU A 14 17.08 -8.78 41.75
C LEU A 14 17.50 -8.90 40.28
N PHE A 15 16.62 -9.45 39.44
CA PHE A 15 16.82 -9.50 37.99
C PHE A 15 16.58 -8.08 37.43
N LEU A 16 17.66 -7.32 37.21
CA LEU A 16 17.62 -6.05 36.48
C LEU A 16 17.30 -6.37 35.01
N LEU A 17 16.07 -6.15 34.58
CA LEU A 17 15.75 -6.04 33.15
C LEU A 17 16.53 -4.85 32.60
N ALA A 18 17.60 -5.12 31.86
CA ALA A 18 18.28 -4.11 31.07
C ALA A 18 17.33 -3.67 29.95
N CYS A 19 16.70 -2.51 30.14
CA CYS A 19 15.95 -1.83 29.09
C CYS A 19 17.00 -1.26 28.11
N THR A 20 17.33 -2.01 27.06
CA THR A 20 18.17 -1.48 25.98
C THR A 20 17.42 -0.33 25.33
N PRO A 21 17.98 0.90 25.28
CA PRO A 21 17.32 1.99 24.58
C PRO A 21 17.12 1.57 23.13
N ALA A 22 15.87 1.57 22.67
CA ALA A 22 15.57 1.44 21.25
C ALA A 22 16.23 2.65 20.57
N PHE A 23 17.29 2.40 19.79
CA PHE A 23 17.86 3.44 18.95
C PHE A 23 16.74 3.91 18.01
N ALA A 24 16.31 5.17 18.17
CA ALA A 24 15.41 5.79 17.23
C ALA A 24 16.09 5.77 15.85
N LEU A 25 15.50 5.09 14.89
CA LEU A 25 15.99 5.07 13.51
C LEU A 25 15.90 6.49 12.97
N ASP A 26 17.03 7.04 12.53
CA ASP A 26 17.06 8.38 11.96
C ASP A 26 16.33 8.39 10.62
N ASP A 27 15.18 9.07 10.55
CA ASP A 27 14.33 9.08 9.36
C ASP A 27 15.00 9.83 8.20
N PRO A 28 15.27 9.18 7.04
CA PRO A 28 15.86 9.82 5.88
C PRO A 28 15.01 10.97 5.33
N LEU A 29 13.68 10.91 5.50
CA LEU A 29 12.75 11.94 5.03
C LEU A 29 12.52 13.05 6.07
N LYS A 30 13.09 12.93 7.28
CA LYS A 30 12.97 13.92 8.38
C LYS A 30 11.52 14.33 8.65
N SER A 31 10.60 13.39 8.54
CA SER A 31 9.18 13.59 8.81
C SER A 31 8.95 13.77 10.30
N ALA A 32 8.27 14.85 10.67
CA ALA A 32 7.86 15.10 12.04
C ALA A 32 6.87 14.04 12.57
N ARG A 33 6.27 13.22 11.70
CA ARG A 33 5.30 12.16 12.06
C ARG A 33 5.87 10.75 11.93
N TRP A 34 7.17 10.59 11.69
CA TRP A 34 7.73 9.26 11.49
C TRP A 34 7.44 8.30 12.67
N ASP A 35 7.60 8.76 13.90
CA ASP A 35 7.31 7.92 15.07
C ASP A 35 5.83 7.52 15.16
N ASP A 36 4.90 8.40 14.78
CA ASP A 36 3.48 8.07 14.69
C ASP A 36 3.25 6.96 13.65
N MET A 37 3.88 7.07 12.47
CA MET A 37 3.73 6.08 11.39
C MET A 37 4.33 4.74 11.79
N ARG A 38 5.51 4.76 12.42
CA ARG A 38 6.18 3.57 12.93
C ARG A 38 5.30 2.83 13.94
N GLN A 39 4.75 3.57 14.91
CA GLN A 39 3.85 3.00 15.90
C GLN A 39 2.56 2.46 15.26
N MET A 40 1.97 3.19 14.30
CA MET A 40 0.71 2.83 13.65
C MET A 40 0.80 1.56 12.81
N PHE A 41 1.86 1.40 12.02
CA PHE A 41 1.96 0.32 11.03
C PHE A 41 2.78 -0.88 11.50
N PHE A 42 3.76 -0.68 12.39
CA PHE A 42 4.70 -1.74 12.76
C PHE A 42 4.60 -2.11 14.25
N ALA A 43 4.07 -1.23 15.10
CA ALA A 43 4.07 -1.39 16.55
C ALA A 43 5.50 -1.75 17.04
N ASP A 44 5.68 -2.94 17.62
CA ASP A 44 6.98 -3.43 18.11
C ASP A 44 7.74 -4.31 17.09
N GLN A 45 7.25 -4.43 15.85
CA GLN A 45 7.92 -5.23 14.81
C GLN A 45 9.23 -4.58 14.35
N PRO A 46 10.23 -5.38 13.95
CA PRO A 46 11.49 -4.86 13.46
C PRO A 46 11.29 -4.14 12.12
N VAL A 47 11.86 -2.95 12.02
CA VAL A 47 11.78 -2.07 10.85
C VAL A 47 13.16 -1.49 10.56
N GLN A 48 13.49 -1.36 9.28
CA GLN A 48 14.70 -0.67 8.82
C GLN A 48 14.39 0.17 7.58
N PHE A 49 15.18 1.23 7.36
CA PHE A 49 15.19 1.92 6.08
C PHE A 49 16.01 1.12 5.06
N ASP A 50 15.52 0.99 3.84
CA ASP A 50 16.14 0.14 2.81
C ASP A 50 15.99 0.76 1.41
N GLU A 51 17.10 1.03 0.75
CA GLU A 51 17.13 1.64 -0.60
C GLU A 51 16.55 0.74 -1.68
N ARG A 52 16.39 -0.57 -1.41
CA ARG A 52 15.74 -1.52 -2.32
C ARG A 52 14.23 -1.31 -2.40
N VAL A 53 13.63 -0.63 -1.42
CA VAL A 53 12.21 -0.23 -1.44
C VAL A 53 12.13 1.21 -1.91
N ARG A 54 11.68 1.41 -3.14
CA ARG A 54 11.66 2.71 -3.80
C ARG A 54 10.23 3.19 -4.02
N VAL A 55 9.99 4.46 -3.72
CA VAL A 55 8.78 5.17 -4.13
C VAL A 55 9.17 6.19 -5.18
N LEU A 56 8.79 5.92 -6.43
CA LEU A 56 9.06 6.79 -7.57
C LEU A 56 7.83 7.66 -7.82
N ALA A 57 8.02 8.97 -7.76
CA ALA A 57 6.98 9.97 -7.97
C ALA A 57 7.61 11.28 -8.45
N PRO A 58 6.84 12.19 -9.07
CA PRO A 58 7.35 13.53 -9.35
C PRO A 58 7.63 14.27 -8.04
N LEU A 59 8.69 15.08 -8.00
CA LEU A 59 9.01 15.93 -6.84
C LEU A 59 7.94 17.00 -6.58
N SER A 60 7.18 17.36 -7.61
CA SER A 60 6.06 18.29 -7.55
C SER A 60 4.88 17.77 -8.36
N ALA A 61 3.69 17.78 -7.78
CA ALA A 61 2.45 17.38 -8.44
C ALA A 61 1.48 18.57 -8.50
N GLU A 62 1.22 19.05 -9.72
CA GLU A 62 0.29 20.15 -9.98
C GLU A 62 -1.17 19.76 -9.73
N ASN A 63 -1.53 18.52 -10.12
CA ASN A 63 -2.84 17.95 -9.85
C ASN A 63 -2.78 17.01 -8.63
N PRO A 64 -3.25 17.46 -7.45
CA PRO A 64 -3.23 16.67 -6.23
C PRO A 64 -4.21 15.48 -6.25
N MET A 65 -5.12 15.40 -7.23
CA MET A 65 -6.10 14.31 -7.38
C MET A 65 -5.54 13.05 -8.05
N GLU A 66 -4.48 13.20 -8.85
CA GLU A 66 -3.98 12.16 -9.75
C GLU A 66 -2.46 12.02 -9.70
N VAL A 67 -1.86 12.08 -8.50
CA VAL A 67 -0.42 12.00 -8.33
C VAL A 67 0.08 10.59 -8.67
N PRO A 68 0.91 10.41 -9.72
CA PRO A 68 1.40 9.09 -10.10
C PRO A 68 2.50 8.61 -9.15
N ILE A 69 2.38 7.38 -8.69
CA ILE A 69 3.36 6.70 -7.83
C ILE A 69 3.68 5.34 -8.45
N THR A 70 4.95 4.97 -8.39
CA THR A 70 5.37 3.57 -8.54
C THR A 70 6.10 3.14 -7.28
N VAL A 71 5.61 2.07 -6.67
CA VAL A 71 6.34 1.36 -5.63
C VAL A 71 7.11 0.24 -6.28
N ASP A 72 8.40 0.16 -5.99
CA ASP A 72 9.31 -0.82 -6.53
C ASP A 72 10.16 -1.42 -5.41
N ALA A 73 9.91 -2.69 -5.12
CA ALA A 73 10.64 -3.48 -4.16
C ALA A 73 11.15 -4.79 -4.80
N GLU A 74 11.28 -4.85 -6.13
CA GLU A 74 11.55 -6.08 -6.87
C GLU A 74 12.88 -6.76 -6.50
N THR A 75 13.83 -5.98 -5.99
CA THR A 75 15.16 -6.45 -5.59
C THR A 75 15.22 -7.01 -4.16
N LEU A 76 14.13 -6.90 -3.41
CA LEU A 76 13.99 -7.48 -2.08
C LEU A 76 13.32 -8.86 -2.20
N PRO A 77 13.96 -9.94 -1.71
CA PRO A 77 13.42 -11.29 -1.85
C PRO A 77 12.26 -11.53 -0.89
N ASP A 78 11.43 -12.53 -1.19
CA ASP A 78 10.44 -13.09 -0.27
C ASP A 78 9.49 -12.06 0.37
N ILE A 79 9.06 -11.06 -0.39
CA ILE A 79 8.04 -10.10 0.05
C ILE A 79 6.71 -10.84 0.25
N ALA A 80 6.12 -10.67 1.44
CA ALA A 80 4.79 -11.14 1.77
C ALA A 80 3.72 -10.06 1.52
N GLU A 81 4.03 -8.80 1.83
CA GLU A 81 3.09 -7.68 1.76
C GLU A 81 3.86 -6.36 1.58
N VAL A 82 3.27 -5.40 0.88
CA VAL A 82 3.74 -4.01 0.83
C VAL A 82 2.61 -3.08 1.24
N ILE A 83 2.87 -2.17 2.17
CA ILE A 83 1.93 -1.11 2.58
C ILE A 83 2.42 0.23 2.05
N VAL A 84 1.52 1.02 1.48
CA VAL A 84 1.80 2.39 1.02
C VAL A 84 0.99 3.38 1.84
N PHE A 85 1.66 4.42 2.32
CA PHE A 85 1.05 5.45 3.15
C PHE A 85 1.71 6.82 2.96
N ALA A 86 0.98 7.87 3.35
CA ALA A 86 1.50 9.23 3.35
C ALA A 86 1.36 9.88 4.73
N ASP A 87 2.48 10.39 5.24
CA ASP A 87 2.61 10.79 6.63
C ASP A 87 1.64 11.91 7.02
N PHE A 88 1.29 12.81 6.09
CA PHE A 88 0.47 14.01 6.37
C PHE A 88 -0.90 13.99 5.70
N ASN A 89 -1.27 12.92 5.01
CA ASN A 89 -2.63 12.78 4.52
C ASN A 89 -3.60 12.53 5.68
N PRO A 90 -4.85 13.04 5.60
CA PRO A 90 -5.88 12.75 6.60
C PRO A 90 -6.25 11.27 6.64
N ILE A 91 -6.25 10.61 5.48
CA ILE A 91 -6.36 9.15 5.34
C ILE A 91 -4.97 8.64 5.00
N ILE A 92 -4.31 8.08 6.01
CA ILE A 92 -2.85 7.82 6.00
C ILE A 92 -2.51 6.62 5.10
N LYS A 93 -3.21 5.49 5.27
CA LYS A 93 -3.00 4.28 4.46
C LYS A 93 -3.65 4.47 3.09
N MET A 94 -2.87 4.30 2.02
CA MET A 94 -3.33 4.49 0.65
C MET A 94 -3.73 3.17 0.00
N LEU A 95 -2.87 2.17 0.13
CA LEU A 95 -3.13 0.80 -0.27
C LEU A 95 -2.15 -0.18 0.39
N ALA A 96 -2.45 -1.46 0.30
CA ALA A 96 -1.50 -2.54 0.51
C ALA A 96 -1.58 -3.54 -0.67
N PHE A 97 -0.51 -4.26 -0.95
CA PHE A 97 -0.53 -5.31 -1.96
C PHE A 97 0.34 -6.52 -1.59
N GLU A 98 -0.04 -7.69 -2.09
CA GLU A 98 0.65 -8.98 -1.91
C GLU A 98 1.11 -9.48 -3.29
N PRO A 99 2.41 -9.42 -3.62
CA PRO A 99 2.94 -9.93 -4.87
C PRO A 99 3.13 -11.46 -4.78
N GLN A 100 2.13 -12.22 -5.25
CA GLN A 100 2.09 -13.69 -5.09
C GLN A 100 2.73 -14.44 -6.27
N GLY A 101 2.57 -13.92 -7.48
CA GLY A 101 3.20 -14.41 -8.71
C GLY A 101 3.69 -13.29 -9.63
N ALA A 102 3.29 -12.05 -9.36
CA ALA A 102 3.80 -10.86 -10.01
C ALA A 102 5.10 -10.37 -9.36
N VAL A 103 5.81 -9.49 -10.08
CA VAL A 103 6.93 -8.74 -9.52
C VAL A 103 6.40 -7.82 -8.42
N ALA A 104 7.19 -7.58 -7.36
CA ALA A 104 6.88 -6.66 -6.28
C ALA A 104 7.02 -5.17 -6.70
N ARG A 105 6.33 -4.82 -7.78
CA ARG A 105 6.30 -3.50 -8.39
C ARG A 105 4.88 -3.15 -8.79
N LEU A 106 4.37 -2.02 -8.29
CA LEU A 106 3.01 -1.57 -8.57
C LEU A 106 2.98 -0.06 -8.81
N SER A 107 2.46 0.35 -9.96
CA SER A 107 2.18 1.75 -10.27
C SER A 107 0.69 2.06 -10.19
N PHE A 108 0.37 3.20 -9.58
CA PHE A 108 -0.99 3.69 -9.36
C PHE A 108 -0.99 5.21 -9.21
N ARG A 109 -2.17 5.79 -9.00
CA ARG A 109 -2.33 7.22 -8.77
C ARG A 109 -3.03 7.45 -7.44
N VAL A 110 -2.68 8.52 -6.74
CA VAL A 110 -3.27 8.88 -5.43
C VAL A 110 -3.69 10.34 -5.36
N LYS A 111 -4.51 10.60 -4.35
CA LYS A 111 -4.94 11.90 -3.86
C LYS A 111 -4.03 12.34 -2.71
N LEU A 112 -3.45 13.53 -2.82
CA LEU A 112 -2.65 14.14 -1.75
C LEU A 112 -3.33 15.40 -1.22
N GLN A 113 -3.53 15.47 0.09
CA GLN A 113 -4.16 16.63 0.73
C GLN A 113 -3.20 17.79 0.92
N GLN A 114 -1.91 17.50 1.05
CA GLN A 114 -0.83 18.47 1.20
C GLN A 114 0.50 17.84 0.79
N SER A 115 1.54 18.65 0.68
CA SER A 115 2.91 18.16 0.48
C SER A 115 3.29 17.20 1.60
N THR A 116 3.80 16.01 1.28
CA THR A 116 3.95 14.94 2.26
C THR A 116 5.05 13.93 1.86
N PRO A 117 5.74 13.33 2.84
CA PRO A 117 6.44 12.07 2.64
C PRO A 117 5.44 10.98 2.22
N VAL A 118 5.69 10.32 1.10
CA VAL A 118 5.01 9.09 0.69
C VAL A 118 5.97 7.94 0.84
N ARG A 119 5.52 6.88 1.52
CA ARG A 119 6.34 5.73 1.89
C ARG A 119 5.73 4.44 1.41
N ALA A 120 6.60 3.48 1.13
CA ALA A 120 6.28 2.09 0.99
C ALA A 120 7.06 1.31 2.05
N ALA A 121 6.38 0.36 2.69
CA ALA A 121 6.95 -0.57 3.63
C ALA A 121 6.70 -1.99 3.11
N ALA A 122 7.76 -2.73 2.81
CA ALA A 122 7.68 -4.11 2.36
C ALA A 122 8.03 -5.05 3.51
N ARG A 123 7.13 -5.98 3.84
CA ARG A 123 7.39 -7.03 4.82
C ARG A 123 7.85 -8.29 4.12
N THR A 124 9.02 -8.77 4.50
CA THR A 124 9.54 -10.07 4.07
C THR A 124 8.94 -11.20 4.88
N LYS A 125 9.00 -12.44 4.36
CA LYS A 125 8.42 -13.63 5.03
C LYS A 125 9.03 -13.94 6.40
N ASP A 126 10.22 -13.43 6.70
CA ASP A 126 10.87 -13.52 8.01
C ASP A 126 10.33 -12.49 9.03
N GLY A 127 9.45 -11.58 8.61
CA GLY A 127 8.78 -10.59 9.46
C GLY A 127 9.48 -9.23 9.54
N MET A 128 10.61 -9.02 8.84
CA MET A 128 11.27 -7.71 8.80
C MET A 128 10.51 -6.73 7.89
N TRP A 129 10.35 -5.48 8.35
CA TRP A 129 9.85 -4.38 7.51
C TRP A 129 10.99 -3.56 6.92
N HIS A 130 10.95 -3.39 5.61
CA HIS A 130 11.88 -2.58 4.82
C HIS A 130 11.15 -1.34 4.32
N VAL A 131 11.59 -0.15 4.71
CA VAL A 131 10.88 1.10 4.43
C VAL A 131 11.72 1.99 3.52
N GLY A 132 11.08 2.52 2.49
CA GLY A 132 11.61 3.61 1.69
C GLY A 132 10.51 4.59 1.29
N GLY A 133 10.90 5.71 0.69
CA GLY A 133 9.94 6.76 0.37
C GLY A 133 10.56 7.95 -0.33
N THR A 134 9.71 8.90 -0.68
CA THR A 134 10.12 10.18 -1.26
C THR A 134 9.22 11.30 -0.75
N TRP A 135 9.73 12.52 -0.77
CA TRP A 135 8.90 13.70 -0.62
C TRP A 135 8.18 14.01 -1.93
N ILE A 136 6.91 14.41 -1.80
CA ILE A 136 6.13 14.95 -2.90
C ILE A 136 5.58 16.31 -2.48
N ASN A 137 5.91 17.35 -3.26
CA ASN A 137 5.33 18.66 -3.10
C ASN A 137 4.04 18.76 -3.93
N THR A 138 3.01 19.40 -3.39
CA THR A 138 1.76 19.63 -4.12
C THR A 138 1.01 20.82 -3.54
N THR A 139 0.12 21.40 -4.34
CA THR A 139 -0.83 22.44 -3.92
C THR A 139 -1.83 21.93 -2.89
N GLY A 140 -2.09 20.61 -2.86
CA GLY A 140 -2.96 19.96 -1.89
C GLY A 140 -4.46 20.08 -2.19
N GLY A 141 -5.30 19.59 -1.27
CA GLY A 141 -6.75 19.53 -1.45
C GLY A 141 -7.26 18.29 -2.21
N GLY A 142 -6.37 17.38 -2.60
CA GLY A 142 -6.70 16.21 -3.42
C GLY A 142 -7.69 15.25 -2.75
N CYS A 143 -7.73 15.19 -1.42
CA CYS A 143 -8.68 14.30 -0.74
C CYS A 143 -10.04 14.95 -0.48
N SER A 144 -10.17 16.28 -0.62
CA SER A 144 -11.39 17.03 -0.28
C SER A 144 -12.22 17.45 -1.49
N ALA A 145 -11.74 17.21 -2.72
CA ALA A 145 -12.50 17.49 -3.93
C ALA A 145 -13.40 16.30 -4.31
N PRO A 146 -14.61 16.57 -4.86
CA PRO A 146 -15.49 15.52 -5.36
C PRO A 146 -14.88 14.81 -6.57
N SER A 147 -15.24 13.53 -6.75
CA SER A 147 -15.00 12.84 -8.02
C SER A 147 -15.69 13.59 -9.17
N VAL A 148 -14.99 13.77 -10.30
CA VAL A 148 -15.49 14.51 -11.47
C VAL A 148 -16.40 13.61 -12.31
N GLY A 149 -16.04 12.33 -12.46
CA GLY A 149 -16.83 11.36 -13.24
C GLY A 149 -18.14 10.95 -12.58
N SER A 150 -18.18 10.86 -11.25
CA SER A 150 -19.32 10.32 -10.48
C SER A 150 -20.62 11.12 -10.59
N ALA A 151 -20.52 12.40 -10.97
CA ALA A 151 -21.66 13.29 -11.16
C ALA A 151 -22.49 12.99 -12.42
N SER A 152 -21.99 12.15 -13.34
CA SER A 152 -22.69 11.79 -14.59
C SER A 152 -23.55 10.52 -14.45
N PRO A 153 -24.84 10.53 -14.83
CA PRO A 153 -25.70 9.34 -14.80
C PRO A 153 -25.18 8.18 -15.67
N VAL A 154 -24.54 8.50 -16.80
CA VAL A 154 -23.94 7.50 -17.71
C VAL A 154 -22.72 6.83 -17.08
N TRP A 155 -22.04 7.52 -16.18
CA TRP A 155 -20.87 6.98 -15.49
C TRP A 155 -21.30 5.95 -14.44
N GLN A 156 -22.43 6.19 -13.76
CA GLN A 156 -23.00 5.25 -12.78
C GLN A 156 -23.41 3.91 -13.39
N THR A 157 -23.87 3.88 -14.65
CA THR A 157 -24.20 2.61 -15.34
C THR A 157 -22.96 1.78 -15.68
N ARG A 158 -21.76 2.39 -15.59
CA ARG A 158 -20.47 1.77 -15.93
C ARG A 158 -19.62 1.50 -14.69
N LEU A 159 -20.18 1.66 -13.49
CA LEU A 159 -19.50 1.40 -12.24
C LEU A 159 -18.88 0.00 -12.26
N ASN A 160 -17.63 -0.09 -11.82
CA ASN A 160 -16.83 -1.33 -11.75
C ASN A 160 -16.51 -1.98 -13.11
N GLU A 161 -16.80 -1.34 -14.24
CA GLU A 161 -16.30 -1.80 -15.52
C GLU A 161 -14.77 -1.77 -15.54
N VAL A 162 -14.19 -2.89 -15.96
CA VAL A 162 -12.75 -3.07 -16.09
C VAL A 162 -12.36 -2.96 -17.55
N SER A 163 -11.29 -2.23 -17.81
CA SER A 163 -10.56 -2.27 -19.08
C SER A 163 -9.10 -2.57 -18.78
N GLY A 164 -8.48 -3.43 -19.56
CA GLY A 164 -7.08 -3.76 -19.36
C GLY A 164 -6.39 -4.16 -20.66
N ARG A 165 -5.08 -4.32 -20.57
CA ARG A 165 -4.25 -4.79 -21.67
C ARG A 165 -2.97 -5.42 -21.14
N LEU A 166 -2.46 -6.39 -21.89
CA LEU A 166 -1.19 -7.05 -21.67
C LEU A 166 -0.18 -6.51 -22.70
N TRP A 167 1.08 -6.31 -22.28
CA TRP A 167 2.18 -5.96 -23.17
C TRP A 167 3.33 -6.93 -22.94
N HIS A 168 3.59 -7.74 -23.95
CA HIS A 168 4.65 -8.74 -23.94
C HIS A 168 6.02 -8.11 -24.21
N HIS A 169 6.99 -8.45 -23.37
CA HIS A 169 8.38 -8.06 -23.49
C HIS A 169 9.27 -9.30 -23.35
N LYS A 170 10.56 -9.17 -23.65
CA LYS A 170 11.50 -10.29 -23.53
C LYS A 170 11.63 -10.78 -22.09
N ASP A 171 11.57 -9.84 -21.15
CA ASP A 171 11.87 -10.07 -19.74
C ASP A 171 10.60 -10.28 -18.88
N GLY A 172 9.41 -10.33 -19.50
CA GLY A 172 8.14 -10.47 -18.78
C GLY A 172 6.94 -9.87 -19.53
N THR A 173 5.83 -9.74 -18.81
CA THR A 173 4.59 -9.14 -19.33
C THR A 173 4.16 -7.99 -18.43
N ARG A 174 3.95 -6.81 -19.01
CA ARG A 174 3.34 -5.69 -18.30
C ARG A 174 1.82 -5.77 -18.43
N ILE A 175 1.12 -5.61 -17.31
CA ILE A 175 -0.34 -5.55 -17.26
C ILE A 175 -0.74 -4.17 -16.82
N ARG A 176 -1.74 -3.59 -17.49
CA ARG A 176 -2.41 -2.35 -17.05
C ARG A 176 -3.90 -2.61 -16.95
N VAL A 177 -4.47 -2.30 -15.79
CA VAL A 177 -5.91 -2.44 -15.52
C VAL A 177 -6.45 -1.10 -15.05
N ARG A 178 -7.53 -0.64 -15.66
CA ARG A 178 -8.31 0.52 -15.25
C ARG A 178 -9.70 0.07 -14.84
N ILE A 179 -10.18 0.57 -13.71
CA ILE A 179 -11.53 0.34 -13.21
C ILE A 179 -12.29 1.67 -13.18
N ILE A 180 -13.54 1.69 -13.64
CA ILE A 180 -14.43 2.84 -13.50
C ILE A 180 -14.97 2.86 -12.06
N HIS A 181 -14.39 3.70 -11.21
CA HIS A 181 -14.77 3.85 -9.80
C HIS A 181 -14.50 5.28 -9.30
N PRO A 182 -15.35 5.92 -8.47
CA PRO A 182 -15.15 7.33 -8.16
C PRO A 182 -14.06 7.54 -7.10
N MET A 183 -13.87 6.53 -6.23
CA MET A 183 -12.92 6.57 -5.12
C MET A 183 -13.18 7.78 -4.21
N ASP A 184 -14.42 8.04 -3.85
CA ASP A 184 -14.78 9.15 -2.97
C ASP A 184 -14.22 8.90 -1.58
N THR A 185 -13.61 9.93 -0.99
CA THR A 185 -12.86 9.80 0.27
C THR A 185 -13.72 9.96 1.52
N GLY A 186 -14.95 10.45 1.37
CA GLY A 186 -15.78 10.85 2.51
C GLY A 186 -15.42 12.22 3.11
N LEU A 187 -14.37 12.90 2.64
CA LEU A 187 -13.92 14.18 3.20
C LEU A 187 -14.56 15.40 2.52
N ALA A 188 -15.14 15.23 1.33
CA ALA A 188 -15.91 16.26 0.66
C ALA A 188 -17.30 16.40 1.31
N GLU A 189 -17.82 17.62 1.41
CA GLU A 189 -19.11 17.86 2.06
C GLU A 189 -20.23 17.03 1.42
N ARG A 190 -20.95 16.27 2.25
CA ARG A 190 -22.13 15.47 1.87
C ARG A 190 -21.84 14.34 0.86
N ILE A 191 -20.59 13.98 0.64
CA ILE A 191 -20.21 12.83 -0.20
C ILE A 191 -19.64 11.75 0.73
N PRO A 192 -20.31 10.59 0.88
CA PRO A 192 -19.80 9.51 1.71
C PRO A 192 -18.56 8.86 1.09
N ALA A 193 -17.78 8.13 1.91
CA ALA A 193 -16.68 7.34 1.40
C ALA A 193 -17.20 6.21 0.50
N PHE A 194 -16.66 6.11 -0.71
CA PHE A 194 -17.03 5.09 -1.68
C PHE A 194 -15.82 4.71 -2.54
N TYR A 195 -15.20 3.57 -2.20
CA TYR A 195 -13.91 3.15 -2.76
C TYR A 195 -13.83 1.63 -2.95
N ILE A 196 -12.95 1.20 -3.86
CA ILE A 196 -12.64 -0.22 -4.05
C ILE A 196 -11.89 -0.72 -2.81
N GLU A 197 -12.38 -1.75 -2.14
CA GLU A 197 -11.71 -2.35 -0.97
C GLU A 197 -10.65 -3.35 -1.40
N THR A 198 -11.02 -4.25 -2.32
CA THR A 198 -10.18 -5.39 -2.72
C THR A 198 -10.17 -5.58 -4.22
N LEU A 199 -9.01 -5.98 -4.74
CA LEU A 199 -8.82 -6.39 -6.11
C LEU A 199 -7.80 -7.54 -6.17
N ASN A 200 -8.21 -8.69 -6.69
CA ASN A 200 -7.34 -9.82 -7.02
C ASN A 200 -7.11 -9.83 -8.52
N ILE A 201 -5.86 -10.05 -8.91
CA ILE A 201 -5.44 -10.29 -10.28
C ILE A 201 -4.85 -11.69 -10.29
N ASP A 202 -5.51 -12.58 -11.03
CA ASP A 202 -5.18 -14.00 -11.10
C ASP A 202 -4.94 -14.42 -12.55
N ARG A 203 -4.26 -15.54 -12.74
CA ARG A 203 -4.21 -16.23 -14.02
C ARG A 203 -5.59 -16.82 -14.34
N ALA A 204 -5.84 -17.15 -15.61
CA ALA A 204 -7.09 -17.80 -16.03
C ALA A 204 -7.37 -19.13 -15.30
N ASP A 205 -6.33 -19.82 -14.82
CA ASP A 205 -6.42 -21.07 -14.04
C ASP A 205 -6.65 -20.86 -12.53
N GLY A 206 -6.79 -19.61 -12.09
CA GLY A 206 -6.99 -19.24 -10.67
C GLY A 206 -5.70 -19.14 -9.84
N THR A 207 -4.53 -19.29 -10.45
CA THR A 207 -3.26 -19.03 -9.76
C THR A 207 -3.11 -17.54 -9.46
N PRO A 208 -2.84 -17.14 -8.21
CA PRO A 208 -2.78 -15.72 -7.86
C PRO A 208 -1.52 -15.03 -8.39
N LEU A 209 -1.69 -13.79 -8.87
CA LEU A 209 -0.57 -12.93 -9.30
C LEU A 209 -0.36 -11.78 -8.34
N MET A 210 -1.42 -11.03 -8.02
CA MET A 210 -1.38 -9.85 -7.18
C MET A 210 -2.70 -9.68 -6.44
N ARG A 211 -2.64 -9.45 -5.13
CA ARG A 211 -3.79 -8.94 -4.36
C ARG A 211 -3.53 -7.50 -3.97
N ILE A 212 -4.54 -6.64 -4.11
CA ILE A 212 -4.50 -5.22 -3.76
C ILE A 212 -5.65 -4.95 -2.79
N HIS A 213 -5.31 -4.28 -1.69
CA HIS A 213 -6.25 -3.67 -0.75
C HIS A 213 -6.13 -2.16 -0.89
N SER A 214 -7.07 -1.51 -1.59
CA SER A 214 -7.05 -0.05 -1.75
C SER A 214 -7.86 0.64 -0.67
N PHE A 215 -7.54 1.91 -0.46
CA PHE A 215 -8.27 2.83 0.40
C PHE A 215 -8.71 4.06 -0.40
N GLU A 216 -9.48 4.91 0.26
CA GLU A 216 -10.00 6.18 -0.22
C GLU A 216 -9.00 7.06 -1.00
N PRO A 217 -7.71 7.17 -0.60
CA PRO A 217 -6.78 8.06 -1.28
C PRO A 217 -6.33 7.60 -2.65
N VAL A 218 -6.69 6.40 -3.12
CA VAL A 218 -6.42 6.02 -4.52
C VAL A 218 -7.24 6.95 -5.45
N ALA A 219 -6.63 7.37 -6.56
CA ALA A 219 -7.23 8.32 -7.48
C ALA A 219 -8.49 7.75 -8.17
N GLU A 220 -9.35 8.66 -8.64
CA GLU A 220 -10.53 8.32 -9.44
C GLU A 220 -10.13 7.48 -10.67
N ASN A 221 -11.01 6.57 -11.07
CA ASN A 221 -10.79 5.59 -12.11
C ASN A 221 -9.44 4.88 -11.91
N PRO A 222 -9.30 4.10 -10.82
CA PRO A 222 -8.05 3.48 -10.42
C PRO A 222 -7.37 2.80 -11.60
N LEU A 223 -6.08 3.07 -11.73
CA LEU A 223 -5.23 2.52 -12.76
C LEU A 223 -4.08 1.81 -12.07
N PHE A 224 -4.01 0.50 -12.23
CA PHE A 224 -2.95 -0.33 -11.69
C PHE A 224 -2.08 -0.84 -12.84
N THR A 225 -0.77 -0.68 -12.70
CA THR A 225 0.21 -1.29 -13.60
C THR A 225 1.12 -2.18 -12.79
N LEU A 226 1.23 -3.44 -13.20
CA LEU A 226 2.10 -4.44 -12.58
C LEU A 226 2.89 -5.16 -13.67
N ASP A 227 4.01 -5.75 -13.27
CA ASP A 227 4.87 -6.53 -14.15
C ASP A 227 4.88 -7.99 -13.71
N LEU A 228 4.84 -8.90 -14.68
CA LEU A 228 5.00 -10.33 -14.47
C LEU A 228 6.41 -10.76 -14.87
N PRO A 229 7.01 -11.73 -14.16
CA PRO A 229 8.37 -12.20 -14.45
C PRO A 229 8.45 -12.90 -15.81
N GLU A 230 9.68 -13.09 -16.31
CA GLU A 230 9.94 -13.75 -17.60
C GLU A 230 9.24 -15.13 -17.73
N ALA A 231 9.12 -15.88 -16.63
CA ALA A 231 8.42 -17.17 -16.61
C ALA A 231 6.94 -17.09 -17.03
N LEU A 232 6.34 -15.89 -17.03
CA LEU A 232 4.97 -15.59 -17.43
C LEU A 232 4.90 -14.67 -18.65
N LYS A 233 5.96 -14.58 -19.48
CA LYS A 233 5.98 -13.72 -20.67
C LYS A 233 4.96 -14.09 -21.75
N ASP A 234 4.50 -15.33 -21.79
CA ASP A 234 3.54 -15.85 -22.77
C ASP A 234 2.09 -15.92 -22.24
N ILE A 235 1.78 -15.29 -21.10
CA ILE A 235 0.42 -15.26 -20.54
C ILE A 235 -0.54 -14.50 -21.46
N SER A 236 -1.61 -15.12 -21.94
CA SER A 236 -2.54 -14.47 -22.87
C SER A 236 -3.76 -13.85 -22.21
N SER A 237 -4.00 -14.13 -20.93
CA SER A 237 -5.14 -13.60 -20.20
C SER A 237 -4.97 -13.60 -18.68
N ILE A 238 -5.69 -12.69 -18.03
CA ILE A 238 -5.82 -12.59 -16.59
C ILE A 238 -7.29 -12.43 -16.19
N ARG A 239 -7.59 -12.78 -14.95
CA ARG A 239 -8.86 -12.53 -14.28
C ARG A 239 -8.67 -11.41 -13.27
N VAL A 240 -9.61 -10.47 -13.24
CA VAL A 240 -9.64 -9.34 -12.31
C VAL A 240 -10.94 -9.42 -11.53
N GLU A 241 -10.85 -9.68 -10.22
CA GLU A 241 -12.01 -9.83 -9.34
C GLU A 241 -11.85 -8.96 -8.09
N GLY A 242 -12.95 -8.44 -7.53
CA GLY A 242 -12.86 -7.53 -6.40
C GLY A 242 -14.21 -7.02 -5.94
N ARG A 243 -14.18 -6.05 -5.03
CA ARG A 243 -15.39 -5.34 -4.58
C ARG A 243 -15.08 -3.96 -4.03
N ASP A 244 -16.10 -3.11 -3.99
CA ASP A 244 -16.11 -1.86 -3.25
C ASP A 244 -16.68 -2.01 -1.83
N ASN A 245 -16.60 -0.93 -1.05
CA ASN A 245 -17.05 -0.87 0.34
C ASN A 245 -18.58 -0.87 0.51
N ASN A 246 -19.35 -0.85 -0.58
CA ASN A 246 -20.80 -1.07 -0.59
C ASN A 246 -21.16 -2.49 -1.04
N GLY A 247 -20.17 -3.34 -1.35
CA GLY A 247 -20.35 -4.72 -1.76
C GLY A 247 -20.63 -4.92 -3.24
N ASN A 248 -20.54 -3.90 -4.10
CA ASN A 248 -20.66 -4.14 -5.54
C ASN A 248 -19.41 -4.86 -6.04
N LEU A 249 -19.62 -5.84 -6.92
CA LEU A 249 -18.56 -6.71 -7.40
C LEU A 249 -17.85 -6.12 -8.61
N ILE A 250 -16.57 -6.43 -8.71
CA ILE A 250 -15.74 -6.26 -9.89
C ILE A 250 -15.44 -7.68 -10.40
N ASN A 251 -15.69 -7.95 -11.68
CA ASN A 251 -15.33 -9.22 -12.32
C ASN A 251 -15.10 -9.00 -13.81
N ALA A 252 -13.89 -9.31 -14.28
CA ALA A 252 -13.55 -9.24 -15.69
C ALA A 252 -12.45 -10.24 -16.05
N VAL A 253 -12.42 -10.62 -17.33
CA VAL A 253 -11.27 -11.25 -17.96
C VAL A 253 -10.64 -10.23 -18.89
N VAL A 254 -9.32 -10.07 -18.79
CA VAL A 254 -8.53 -9.24 -19.71
C VAL A 254 -7.67 -10.17 -20.54
N GLU A 255 -7.79 -10.05 -21.85
CA GLU A 255 -7.05 -10.84 -22.84
C GLU A 255 -6.12 -9.89 -23.62
N ASP A 256 -5.09 -10.46 -24.29
CA ASP A 256 -4.19 -9.74 -25.20
C ASP A 256 -4.92 -9.12 -26.41
#